data_AF-A0AAN4YLD6-F1
#
_entry.id   AF-A0AAN4YLD6-F1
#
_cell.length_a   1.000
_cell.length_b   1.000
_cell.length_c   1.000
_cell.angle_alpha   90.00
_cell.angle_beta   90.00
_cell.angle_gamma   90.00
#
_symmetry.space_group_name_H-M   'P 1'
#
loop_
_entity.id
_entity.type
_entity.pdbx_description
1 polymer ?
#
loop_
_entity_poly.entity_id
_entity_poly.type
_entity_poly.pdbx_seq_one_letter_code
_entity_poly.pdbx_strand_id
1 'polypeptide(L)'
;MAEHGGARLAPRGSADTAEDDPFVELESWSERRVWPGLEAAFDLVRHNSSDGTGKSTRITIRSPYTLRAAHETAVVHQVRVLTSAETTKKVHVELALPDTINYRPGDHLAILPLNSRQSVQRVLSLFQIGSDTILYITSSSATSLPTDTPISAHDLLSGYVELNQVATPTSLRSLAAKATDEKTAEYLEALATDRYTTEVRGNHLSLLDILESYSVPSIEIQHYIQMLPPLRPRQYTISSSPRLNRGQASLTVSVMERADIGGPRNCAGVASNYLASCTPGSILRVSLRHANPDFRLPDESCSHPIIMVAAGSGIAPFRAFVQERSVRQKEGIILPPAFLFFGCRRADLDDLYREELDAFEEQGVVTLFRAFSRAQSESHGCKYVQDLLWMERVRVKTLWGQDAKVFVCGSVRMNEGVKAIISKIVSPTPTEELARRYIAETFI
;
A
#
# COMPACT_ATOMS: atom_id res chain seq x y z
N MET A 1 -45.05 -43.52 21.19
CA MET A 1 -43.92 -44.17 21.90
C MET A 1 -44.29 -44.56 23.32
N ALA A 2 -44.68 -43.61 24.20
CA ALA A 2 -45.07 -43.94 25.58
C ALA A 2 -46.24 -44.93 25.66
N GLU A 3 -47.29 -44.75 24.83
CA GLU A 3 -48.45 -45.65 24.74
C GLU A 3 -48.11 -47.07 24.19
N HIS A 4 -46.90 -47.25 23.67
CA HIS A 4 -46.41 -48.53 23.15
C HIS A 4 -45.20 -49.06 23.95
N GLY A 5 -45.07 -48.65 25.23
CA GLY A 5 -44.07 -49.19 26.17
C GLY A 5 -42.71 -48.49 26.17
N GLY A 6 -42.54 -47.39 25.44
CA GLY A 6 -41.28 -46.62 25.47
C GLY A 6 -41.14 -45.74 26.71
N ALA A 7 -40.01 -45.85 27.42
CA ALA A 7 -39.67 -44.99 28.55
C ALA A 7 -39.13 -43.63 28.06
N ARG A 8 -39.66 -42.52 28.61
CA ARG A 8 -39.22 -41.17 28.27
C ARG A 8 -38.02 -40.77 29.14
N LEU A 9 -36.88 -40.48 28.51
CA LEU A 9 -35.64 -40.13 29.21
C LEU A 9 -35.50 -38.63 29.51
N ALA A 10 -36.15 -37.78 28.72
CA ALA A 10 -36.19 -36.33 28.93
C ALA A 10 -37.53 -35.73 28.48
N PRO A 11 -38.00 -34.61 29.08
CA PRO A 11 -39.14 -33.85 28.57
C PRO A 11 -38.95 -33.48 27.09
N ARG A 12 -40.03 -33.44 26.30
CA ARG A 12 -39.93 -33.05 24.88
C ARG A 12 -39.57 -31.56 24.80
N GLY A 13 -38.50 -31.23 24.07
CA GLY A 13 -38.18 -29.87 23.69
C GLY A 13 -38.98 -29.44 22.47
N SER A 14 -39.36 -28.17 22.42
CA SER A 14 -39.98 -27.53 21.26
C SER A 14 -39.52 -26.09 21.22
N ALA A 15 -39.20 -25.60 20.03
CA ALA A 15 -38.89 -24.19 19.79
C ALA A 15 -39.86 -23.67 18.74
N ASP A 16 -40.42 -22.48 18.95
CA ASP A 16 -41.18 -21.78 17.93
C ASP A 16 -40.21 -20.96 17.07
N THR A 17 -40.05 -21.32 15.80
CA THR A 17 -39.11 -20.62 14.91
C THR A 17 -39.49 -19.16 14.61
N ALA A 18 -40.71 -18.73 14.98
CA ALA A 18 -41.13 -17.34 14.84
C ALA A 18 -40.75 -16.46 16.05
N GLU A 19 -40.63 -17.05 17.24
CA GLU A 19 -40.43 -16.31 18.51
C GLU A 19 -39.10 -16.67 19.20
N ASP A 20 -38.59 -17.88 18.98
CA ASP A 20 -37.40 -18.44 19.63
C ASP A 20 -36.23 -18.59 18.64
N ASP A 21 -35.01 -18.66 19.19
CA ASP A 21 -33.85 -19.16 18.45
C ASP A 21 -33.80 -20.70 18.61
N PRO A 22 -34.12 -21.46 17.54
CA PRO A 22 -34.19 -22.92 17.63
C PRO A 22 -32.84 -23.57 17.94
N PHE A 23 -31.72 -22.91 17.64
CA PHE A 23 -30.39 -23.45 17.95
C PHE A 23 -30.08 -23.31 19.44
N VAL A 24 -30.38 -22.15 20.03
CA VAL A 24 -30.19 -21.92 21.47
C VAL A 24 -31.13 -22.80 22.29
N GLU A 25 -32.39 -22.94 21.87
CA GLU A 25 -33.34 -23.81 22.53
C GLU A 25 -32.93 -25.29 22.42
N LEU A 26 -32.41 -25.72 21.27
CA LEU A 26 -31.87 -27.07 21.09
C LEU A 26 -30.66 -27.32 21.99
N GLU A 27 -29.70 -26.40 22.04
CA GLU A 27 -28.52 -26.50 22.89
C GLU A 27 -28.91 -26.56 24.37
N SER A 28 -29.75 -25.62 24.82
CA SER A 28 -30.27 -25.53 26.19
C SER A 28 -31.04 -26.78 26.59
N TRP A 29 -31.92 -27.28 25.71
CA TRP A 29 -32.66 -28.50 25.94
C TRP A 29 -31.74 -29.72 26.00
N SER A 30 -30.75 -29.82 25.10
CA SER A 30 -29.79 -30.92 25.10
C SER A 30 -28.98 -30.98 26.39
N GLU A 31 -28.43 -29.84 26.83
CA GLU A 31 -27.57 -29.75 28.01
C GLU A 31 -28.35 -29.90 29.32
N ARG A 32 -29.54 -29.30 29.41
CA ARG A 32 -30.28 -29.26 30.67
C ARG A 32 -31.24 -30.43 30.85
N ARG A 33 -31.64 -31.10 29.77
CA ARG A 33 -32.70 -32.12 29.81
C ARG A 33 -32.25 -33.45 29.25
N VAL A 34 -31.64 -33.47 28.06
CA VAL A 34 -31.28 -34.73 27.38
C VAL A 34 -30.09 -35.42 28.03
N TRP A 35 -28.98 -34.72 28.22
CA TRP A 35 -27.78 -35.33 28.81
C TRP A 35 -28.01 -35.81 30.25
N PRO A 36 -28.60 -35.02 31.16
CA PRO A 36 -28.91 -35.52 32.51
C PRO A 36 -29.89 -36.69 32.50
N GLY A 37 -30.86 -36.69 31.57
CA GLY A 37 -31.83 -37.77 31.42
C GLY A 37 -31.18 -39.08 30.95
N LEU A 38 -30.20 -39.00 30.06
CA LEU A 38 -29.42 -40.16 29.60
C LEU A 38 -28.47 -40.67 30.68
N GLU A 39 -27.80 -39.78 31.40
CA GLU A 39 -26.92 -40.13 32.52
C GLU A 39 -27.67 -40.91 33.59
N ALA A 40 -28.84 -40.41 34.02
CA ALA A 40 -29.65 -41.07 35.03
C ALA A 40 -30.23 -42.41 34.56
N ALA A 41 -30.59 -42.54 33.28
CA ALA A 41 -31.23 -43.74 32.77
C ALA A 41 -30.26 -44.91 32.52
N PHE A 42 -29.00 -44.60 32.23
CA PHE A 42 -27.99 -45.58 31.85
C PHE A 42 -26.78 -45.62 32.79
N ASP A 43 -26.85 -44.94 33.93
CA ASP A 43 -25.79 -44.83 34.94
C ASP A 43 -24.44 -44.38 34.34
N LEU A 44 -24.50 -43.38 33.47
CA LEU A 44 -23.32 -42.87 32.76
C LEU A 44 -22.64 -41.81 33.62
N VAL A 45 -21.33 -41.98 33.84
CA VAL A 45 -20.50 -40.97 34.47
C VAL A 45 -19.96 -40.02 33.40
N ARG A 46 -20.35 -38.75 33.45
CA ARG A 46 -19.78 -37.71 32.59
C ARG A 46 -18.31 -37.51 32.97
N HIS A 47 -17.39 -38.02 32.16
CA HIS A 47 -16.00 -37.60 32.25
C HIS A 47 -15.91 -36.16 31.78
N ASN A 48 -15.87 -35.21 32.73
CA ASN A 48 -15.43 -33.86 32.44
C ASN A 48 -13.96 -33.92 32.06
N SER A 49 -13.67 -34.13 30.77
CA SER A 49 -12.40 -33.69 30.23
C SER A 49 -12.36 -32.18 30.43
N SER A 50 -11.52 -31.72 31.36
CA SER A 50 -11.14 -30.31 31.46
C SER A 50 -10.37 -29.83 30.22
N ASP A 51 -10.16 -30.69 29.22
CA ASP A 51 -9.87 -30.29 27.85
C ASP A 51 -11.18 -30.09 27.07
N GLY A 52 -11.46 -28.83 26.79
CA GLY A 52 -12.68 -28.39 26.13
C GLY A 52 -12.86 -28.93 24.71
N THR A 53 -14.13 -29.16 24.40
CA THR A 53 -14.75 -29.28 23.08
C THR A 53 -14.53 -30.60 22.32
N GLY A 54 -15.62 -31.37 22.24
CA GLY A 54 -15.83 -32.54 21.38
C GLY A 54 -15.93 -32.22 19.88
N LYS A 55 -14.96 -31.47 19.36
CA LYS A 55 -14.47 -31.52 17.98
C LYS A 55 -12.97 -31.26 18.11
N SER A 56 -12.14 -32.30 18.02
CA SER A 56 -10.67 -32.14 17.97
C SER A 56 -10.25 -31.56 16.62
N THR A 57 -10.72 -30.36 16.29
CA THR A 57 -10.31 -29.60 15.11
C THR A 57 -8.97 -28.96 15.44
N ARG A 58 -7.89 -29.64 15.07
CA ARG A 58 -6.55 -29.07 15.19
C ARG A 58 -6.28 -28.07 14.08
N ILE A 59 -6.45 -26.78 14.36
CA ILE A 59 -6.09 -25.70 13.45
C ILE A 59 -4.58 -25.48 13.51
N THR A 60 -3.88 -25.67 12.39
CA THR A 60 -2.46 -25.32 12.27
C THR A 60 -2.32 -24.01 11.52
N ILE A 61 -1.84 -22.96 12.17
CA ILE A 61 -1.54 -21.68 11.53
C ILE A 61 -0.15 -21.78 10.90
N ARG A 62 -0.05 -21.61 9.58
CA ARG A 62 1.22 -21.55 8.86
C ARG A 62 1.41 -20.17 8.25
N SER A 63 2.67 -19.70 8.24
CA SER A 63 3.05 -18.47 7.54
C SER A 63 2.84 -18.66 6.02
N PRO A 64 2.43 -17.61 5.27
CA PRO A 64 2.21 -17.73 3.84
C PRO A 64 3.53 -18.03 3.09
N TYR A 65 3.43 -18.70 1.94
CA TYR A 65 4.56 -19.26 1.21
C TYR A 65 5.51 -18.23 0.58
N THR A 66 6.75 -18.68 0.32
CA THR A 66 7.87 -18.08 -0.45
C THR A 66 7.86 -16.55 -0.57
N LEU A 67 7.09 -15.98 -1.50
CA LEU A 67 7.02 -14.53 -1.73
C LEU A 67 6.56 -13.74 -0.49
N ARG A 68 5.48 -14.21 0.15
CA ARG A 68 4.87 -13.54 1.30
C ARG A 68 5.59 -13.85 2.60
N ALA A 69 6.30 -14.99 2.68
CA ALA A 69 7.12 -15.39 3.83
C ALA A 69 8.28 -14.42 4.09
N ALA A 70 8.83 -13.83 3.04
CA ALA A 70 9.95 -12.89 3.12
C ALA A 70 9.60 -11.51 3.71
N HIS A 71 8.33 -11.31 4.10
CA HIS A 71 7.81 -10.04 4.59
C HIS A 71 7.24 -10.19 5.99
N GLU A 72 7.57 -9.22 6.82
CA GLU A 72 7.03 -9.07 8.15
C GLU A 72 5.58 -8.59 8.10
N THR A 73 4.93 -8.58 9.27
CA THR A 73 3.52 -8.25 9.39
C THR A 73 3.35 -6.94 10.13
N ALA A 74 2.63 -5.98 9.53
CA ALA A 74 2.19 -4.76 10.18
C ALA A 74 0.66 -4.70 10.25
N VAL A 75 0.12 -4.02 11.26
CA VAL A 75 -1.32 -3.87 11.46
C VAL A 75 -1.72 -2.43 11.19
N VAL A 76 -2.76 -2.24 10.38
CA VAL A 76 -3.31 -0.89 10.12
C VAL A 76 -4.05 -0.41 11.35
N HIS A 77 -3.64 0.73 11.90
CA HIS A 77 -4.38 1.43 12.97
C HIS A 77 -5.43 2.36 12.39
N GLN A 78 -5.06 3.14 11.37
CA GLN A 78 -5.94 4.14 10.79
C GLN A 78 -5.62 4.38 9.31
N VAL A 79 -6.66 4.64 8.53
CA VAL A 79 -6.56 5.24 7.19
C VAL A 79 -7.41 6.51 7.18
N ARG A 80 -6.81 7.65 6.85
CA ARG A 80 -7.49 8.96 6.79
C ARG A 80 -7.26 9.63 5.44
N VAL A 81 -8.32 10.14 4.82
CA VAL A 81 -8.19 10.96 3.60
C VAL A 81 -7.67 12.35 3.97
N LEU A 82 -6.66 12.83 3.26
CA LEU A 82 -5.99 14.12 3.51
C LEU A 82 -6.39 15.22 2.52
N THR A 83 -7.25 14.90 1.55
CA THR A 83 -7.58 15.79 0.44
C THR A 83 -9.09 15.90 0.27
N SER A 84 -9.54 16.98 -0.35
CA SER A 84 -10.93 17.09 -0.80
C SER A 84 -11.24 16.10 -1.94
N ALA A 85 -12.53 15.92 -2.23
CA ALA A 85 -12.99 15.03 -3.30
C ALA A 85 -12.70 15.57 -4.73
N GLU A 86 -12.31 16.84 -4.85
CA GLU A 86 -12.09 17.52 -6.15
C GLU A 86 -10.66 17.33 -6.68
N THR A 87 -9.80 16.62 -5.96
CA THR A 87 -8.40 16.41 -6.32
C THR A 87 -8.02 14.94 -6.19
N THR A 88 -6.86 14.59 -6.74
CA THR A 88 -6.30 13.23 -6.63
C THR A 88 -6.22 12.87 -5.14
N LYS A 89 -6.91 11.80 -4.77
CA LYS A 89 -7.06 11.34 -3.39
C LYS A 89 -5.69 11.02 -2.80
N LYS A 90 -5.36 11.61 -1.66
CA LYS A 90 -4.18 11.22 -0.86
C LYS A 90 -4.63 10.76 0.51
N VAL A 91 -4.03 9.68 1.00
CA VAL A 91 -4.37 9.08 2.28
C VAL A 91 -3.17 9.02 3.22
N HIS A 92 -3.43 9.26 4.49
CA HIS A 92 -2.56 8.93 5.61
C HIS A 92 -2.87 7.50 6.04
N VAL A 93 -1.84 6.67 6.19
CA VAL A 93 -1.97 5.30 6.69
C VAL A 93 -1.07 5.15 7.91
N GLU A 94 -1.64 4.81 9.05
CA GLU A 94 -0.92 4.56 10.30
C GLU A 94 -0.83 3.07 10.56
N LEU A 95 0.37 2.59 10.88
CA LEU A 95 0.73 1.18 11.00
C LEU A 95 1.37 0.90 12.36
N ALA A 96 0.90 -0.14 13.04
CA ALA A 96 1.66 -0.84 14.07
C ALA A 96 2.71 -1.72 13.39
N LEU A 97 3.97 -1.48 13.73
CA LEU A 97 5.11 -2.26 13.27
C LEU A 97 5.48 -3.33 14.30
N PRO A 98 6.03 -4.48 13.85
CA PRO A 98 6.59 -5.45 14.76
C PRO A 98 7.91 -4.92 15.37
N ASP A 99 8.28 -5.42 16.54
CA ASP A 99 9.48 -4.98 17.30
C ASP A 99 10.81 -5.17 16.52
N THR A 100 10.80 -6.05 15.53
CA THR A 100 11.90 -6.35 14.61
C THR A 100 12.17 -5.21 13.62
N ILE A 101 11.20 -4.32 13.36
CA ILE A 101 11.36 -3.18 12.45
C ILE A 101 11.72 -1.93 13.24
N ASN A 102 12.98 -1.53 13.12
CA ASN A 102 13.50 -0.26 13.65
C ASN A 102 13.90 0.64 12.49
N TYR A 103 13.21 1.76 12.32
CA TYR A 103 13.42 2.68 11.20
C TYR A 103 13.94 4.04 11.68
N ARG A 104 14.46 4.84 10.75
CA ARG A 104 14.84 6.25 10.96
C ARG A 104 14.04 7.16 10.02
N PRO A 105 13.80 8.43 10.39
CA PRO A 105 13.22 9.39 9.46
C PRO A 105 13.92 9.38 8.10
N GLY A 106 13.13 9.35 7.04
CA GLY A 106 13.59 9.20 5.65
C GLY A 106 13.57 7.76 5.12
N ASP A 107 13.52 6.73 5.99
CA ASP A 107 13.38 5.33 5.56
C ASP A 107 12.07 5.07 4.81
N HIS A 108 12.02 3.94 4.10
CA HIS A 108 10.87 3.49 3.34
C HIS A 108 10.33 2.17 3.89
N LEU A 109 9.01 2.01 3.83
CA LEU A 109 8.34 0.71 3.97
C LEU A 109 7.99 0.18 2.58
N ALA A 110 8.48 -1.01 2.25
CA ALA A 110 8.06 -1.75 1.08
C ALA A 110 6.83 -2.59 1.43
N ILE A 111 5.68 -2.24 0.86
CA ILE A 111 4.39 -2.89 1.07
C ILE A 111 4.15 -3.90 -0.05
N LEU A 112 3.99 -5.18 0.29
CA LEU A 112 3.52 -6.19 -0.66
C LEU A 112 1.98 -6.16 -0.70
N PRO A 113 1.37 -5.69 -1.81
CA PRO A 113 -0.06 -5.46 -1.84
C PRO A 113 -0.85 -6.75 -2.08
N LEU A 114 -2.15 -6.59 -2.30
CA LEU A 114 -3.03 -7.59 -2.89
C LEU A 114 -3.70 -6.99 -4.13
N ASN A 115 -3.96 -7.82 -5.14
CA ASN A 115 -4.83 -7.43 -6.25
C ASN A 115 -6.25 -7.15 -5.74
N SER A 116 -6.98 -6.28 -6.44
CA SER A 116 -8.37 -5.99 -6.09
C SER A 116 -9.24 -7.23 -6.29
N ARG A 117 -10.27 -7.38 -5.45
CA ARG A 117 -11.28 -8.45 -5.60
C ARG A 117 -11.90 -8.45 -7.00
N GLN A 118 -12.07 -7.26 -7.59
CA GLN A 118 -12.59 -7.10 -8.94
C GLN A 118 -11.63 -7.67 -10.00
N SER A 119 -10.33 -7.37 -9.93
CA SER A 119 -9.34 -7.93 -10.86
C SER A 119 -9.25 -9.46 -10.73
N VAL A 120 -9.29 -9.99 -9.51
CA VAL A 120 -9.30 -11.44 -9.28
C VAL A 120 -10.55 -12.09 -9.87
N GLN A 121 -11.73 -11.51 -9.61
CA GLN A 121 -12.99 -12.03 -10.13
C GLN A 121 -13.02 -12.04 -11.67
N ARG A 122 -12.46 -11.02 -12.32
CA ARG A 122 -12.35 -10.98 -13.79
C ARG A 122 -11.58 -12.17 -14.35
N VAL A 123 -10.44 -12.51 -13.74
CA VAL A 123 -9.65 -13.69 -14.13
C VAL A 123 -10.44 -14.97 -13.89
N LEU A 124 -11.05 -15.12 -12.71
CA LEU A 124 -11.84 -16.31 -12.38
C LEU A 124 -13.00 -16.51 -13.37
N SER A 125 -13.70 -15.43 -13.73
CA SER A 125 -14.77 -15.45 -14.72
C SER A 125 -14.27 -15.78 -16.13
N LEU A 126 -13.14 -15.20 -16.55
CA LEU A 126 -12.53 -15.46 -17.85
C LEU A 126 -12.20 -16.95 -18.04
N PHE A 127 -11.65 -17.59 -17.01
CA PHE A 127 -11.28 -19.01 -17.02
C PHE A 127 -12.36 -19.95 -16.49
N GLN A 128 -13.52 -19.43 -16.11
CA GLN A 128 -14.67 -20.19 -15.57
C GLN A 128 -14.30 -21.11 -14.40
N ILE A 129 -13.45 -20.63 -13.48
CA ILE A 129 -13.05 -21.37 -12.29
C ILE A 129 -13.63 -20.74 -11.02
N GLY A 130 -14.02 -21.57 -10.05
CA GLY A 130 -14.45 -21.13 -8.73
C GLY A 130 -13.32 -20.49 -7.94
N SER A 131 -13.62 -19.53 -7.07
CA SER A 131 -12.62 -18.87 -6.22
C SER A 131 -11.95 -19.83 -5.22
N ASP A 132 -12.68 -20.87 -4.82
CA ASP A 132 -12.28 -21.96 -3.93
C ASP A 132 -11.56 -23.11 -4.66
N THR A 133 -11.44 -23.05 -5.99
CA THR A 133 -10.70 -24.05 -6.78
C THR A 133 -9.28 -24.17 -6.23
N ILE A 134 -8.89 -25.38 -5.84
CA ILE A 134 -7.54 -25.64 -5.32
C ILE A 134 -6.60 -25.94 -6.48
N LEU A 135 -5.51 -25.17 -6.53
CA LEU A 135 -4.41 -25.32 -7.47
C LEU A 135 -3.24 -26.01 -6.76
N TYR A 136 -2.60 -26.93 -7.48
CA TYR A 136 -1.37 -27.58 -7.04
C TYR A 136 -0.29 -27.32 -8.09
N ILE A 137 0.75 -26.59 -7.70
CA ILE A 137 1.80 -26.12 -8.62
C ILE A 137 3.08 -26.90 -8.33
N THR A 138 3.67 -27.47 -9.38
CA THR A 138 5.00 -28.08 -9.34
C THR A 138 5.92 -27.32 -10.29
N SER A 139 7.17 -27.12 -9.91
CA SER A 139 8.17 -26.45 -10.77
C SER A 139 9.49 -27.19 -10.71
N SER A 140 10.14 -27.37 -11.87
CA SER A 140 11.51 -27.88 -11.97
C SER A 140 12.57 -26.78 -11.80
N SER A 141 12.16 -25.52 -11.78
CA SER A 141 13.02 -24.35 -11.63
C SER A 141 12.55 -23.43 -10.49
N ALA A 142 13.43 -22.53 -10.04
CA ALA A 142 13.10 -21.55 -9.02
C ALA A 142 11.94 -20.65 -9.47
N THR A 143 10.91 -20.54 -8.64
CA THR A 143 9.73 -19.71 -8.90
C THR A 143 9.29 -18.97 -7.64
N SER A 144 8.60 -17.86 -7.85
CA SER A 144 7.96 -17.07 -6.79
C SER A 144 6.59 -17.63 -6.38
N LEU A 145 6.02 -18.51 -7.21
CA LEU A 145 4.76 -19.18 -6.95
C LEU A 145 4.91 -20.20 -5.82
N PRO A 146 3.86 -20.44 -5.04
CA PRO A 146 3.86 -21.50 -4.04
C PRO A 146 3.88 -22.86 -4.75
N THR A 147 4.95 -23.65 -4.56
CA THR A 147 5.04 -25.01 -5.11
C THR A 147 4.81 -26.07 -4.04
N ASP A 148 4.41 -27.25 -4.48
CA ASP A 148 4.31 -28.46 -3.65
C ASP A 148 3.37 -28.30 -2.45
N THR A 149 2.39 -27.42 -2.58
CA THR A 149 1.37 -27.16 -1.56
C THR A 149 0.08 -26.66 -2.23
N PRO A 150 -1.11 -27.16 -1.83
CA PRO A 150 -2.37 -26.64 -2.34
C PRO A 150 -2.59 -25.17 -1.98
N ILE A 151 -3.08 -24.39 -2.94
CA ILE A 151 -3.49 -22.99 -2.77
C ILE A 151 -4.80 -22.74 -3.51
N SER A 152 -5.68 -21.90 -2.95
CA SER A 152 -6.89 -21.50 -3.68
C SER A 152 -6.53 -20.61 -4.88
N ALA A 153 -7.31 -20.70 -5.96
CA ALA A 153 -7.17 -19.81 -7.11
C ALA A 153 -7.28 -18.34 -6.70
N HIS A 154 -8.20 -18.03 -5.76
CA HIS A 154 -8.33 -16.70 -5.19
C HIS A 154 -7.02 -16.21 -4.56
N ASP A 155 -6.38 -16.99 -3.70
CA ASP A 155 -5.19 -16.54 -2.97
C ASP A 155 -3.98 -16.39 -3.88
N LEU A 156 -3.82 -17.30 -4.85
CA LEU A 156 -2.79 -17.19 -5.88
C LEU A 156 -2.93 -15.90 -6.67
N LEU A 157 -4.12 -15.66 -7.23
CA LEU A 157 -4.41 -14.48 -8.06
C LEU A 157 -4.42 -13.18 -7.24
N SER A 158 -4.78 -13.24 -5.96
CA SER A 158 -4.76 -12.07 -5.08
C SER A 158 -3.34 -11.66 -4.69
N GLY A 159 -2.48 -12.62 -4.37
CA GLY A 159 -1.27 -12.35 -3.60
C GLY A 159 0.07 -12.63 -4.28
N TYR A 160 0.10 -13.27 -5.46
CA TYR A 160 1.33 -13.80 -6.03
C TYR A 160 1.70 -13.28 -7.43
N VAL A 161 0.75 -12.78 -8.22
CA VAL A 161 0.98 -12.37 -9.63
C VAL A 161 0.43 -10.96 -9.91
N GLU A 162 1.01 -10.24 -10.88
CA GLU A 162 0.55 -8.90 -11.29
C GLU A 162 -0.55 -8.98 -12.37
N LEU A 163 -1.83 -8.93 -11.98
CA LEU A 163 -2.94 -9.05 -12.93
C LEU A 163 -3.09 -7.83 -13.86
N ASN A 164 -2.76 -6.64 -13.36
CA ASN A 164 -2.96 -5.37 -14.05
C ASN A 164 -1.67 -4.85 -14.73
N GLN A 165 -0.61 -5.66 -14.79
CA GLN A 165 0.63 -5.28 -15.49
C GLN A 165 0.34 -5.14 -16.99
N VAL A 166 0.84 -4.06 -17.59
CA VAL A 166 0.78 -3.85 -19.05
C VAL A 166 1.36 -5.06 -19.77
N ALA A 167 0.63 -5.59 -20.74
CA ALA A 167 1.05 -6.76 -21.51
C ALA A 167 2.39 -6.49 -22.19
N THR A 168 3.22 -7.52 -22.28
CA THR A 168 4.55 -7.43 -22.91
C THR A 168 4.51 -7.91 -24.35
N PRO A 169 5.43 -7.47 -25.22
CA PRO A 169 5.55 -8.03 -26.57
C PRO A 169 5.70 -9.55 -26.54
N THR A 170 6.46 -10.10 -25.58
CA THR A 170 6.64 -11.55 -25.42
C THR A 170 5.33 -12.28 -25.12
N SER A 171 4.51 -11.76 -24.19
CA SER A 171 3.19 -12.37 -23.92
C SER A 171 2.25 -12.28 -25.12
N LEU A 172 2.30 -11.19 -25.88
CA LEU A 172 1.47 -11.01 -27.08
C LEU A 172 1.84 -12.02 -28.18
N ARG A 173 3.13 -12.21 -28.44
CA ARG A 173 3.60 -13.25 -29.38
C ARG A 173 3.25 -14.66 -28.90
N SER A 174 3.30 -14.88 -27.58
CA SER A 174 2.90 -16.17 -27.00
C SER A 174 1.41 -16.45 -27.23
N LEU A 175 0.54 -15.43 -27.14
CA LEU A 175 -0.87 -15.54 -27.53
C LEU A 175 -1.03 -15.74 -29.04
N ALA A 176 -0.28 -15.02 -29.87
CA ALA A 176 -0.33 -15.11 -31.32
C ALA A 176 -0.03 -16.55 -31.79
N ALA A 177 0.98 -17.19 -31.21
CA ALA A 177 1.34 -18.58 -31.51
C ALA A 177 0.28 -19.61 -31.12
N LYS A 178 -0.71 -19.24 -30.30
CA LYS A 178 -1.84 -20.10 -29.89
C LYS A 178 -3.14 -19.75 -30.62
N ALA A 179 -3.13 -18.70 -31.45
CA ALA A 179 -4.27 -18.25 -32.24
C ALA A 179 -4.87 -19.40 -33.07
N THR A 180 -6.20 -19.53 -33.04
CA THR A 180 -6.94 -20.55 -33.83
C THR A 180 -7.24 -20.08 -35.25
N ASP A 181 -7.13 -18.79 -35.51
CA ASP A 181 -7.32 -18.18 -36.82
C ASP A 181 -6.19 -17.19 -37.14
N GLU A 182 -5.84 -17.11 -38.42
CA GLU A 182 -4.73 -16.31 -38.94
C GLU A 182 -4.91 -14.81 -38.65
N LYS A 183 -6.15 -14.31 -38.73
CA LYS A 183 -6.46 -12.90 -38.49
C LYS A 183 -6.15 -12.48 -37.04
N THR A 184 -6.52 -13.31 -36.07
CA THR A 184 -6.18 -13.08 -34.66
C THR A 184 -4.68 -13.17 -34.43
N ALA A 185 -3.99 -14.13 -35.06
CA ALA A 185 -2.54 -14.28 -34.97
C ALA A 185 -1.80 -13.03 -35.47
N GLU A 186 -2.12 -12.58 -36.69
CA GLU A 186 -1.53 -11.38 -37.30
C GLU A 186 -1.79 -10.13 -36.47
N TYR A 187 -3.00 -9.99 -35.93
CA TYR A 187 -3.35 -8.84 -35.11
C TYR A 187 -2.54 -8.81 -33.80
N LEU A 188 -2.41 -9.94 -33.11
CA LEU A 188 -1.60 -10.04 -31.89
C LEU A 188 -0.10 -9.81 -32.16
N GLU A 189 0.42 -10.27 -33.29
CA GLU A 189 1.81 -9.97 -33.68
C GLU A 189 1.99 -8.48 -33.97
N ALA A 190 1.03 -7.84 -34.66
CA ALA A 190 1.05 -6.40 -34.88
C ALA A 190 0.97 -5.59 -33.56
N LEU A 191 0.20 -6.06 -32.57
CA LEU A 191 0.20 -5.50 -31.20
C LEU A 191 1.54 -5.68 -30.49
N ALA A 192 2.30 -6.73 -30.79
CA ALA A 192 3.62 -6.98 -30.21
C ALA A 192 4.74 -6.15 -30.86
N THR A 193 4.49 -5.56 -32.04
CA THR A 193 5.46 -4.79 -32.82
C THR A 193 5.00 -3.35 -33.01
N ASP A 194 4.41 -3.04 -34.16
CA ASP A 194 4.18 -1.68 -34.66
C ASP A 194 3.15 -0.92 -33.82
N ARG A 195 2.18 -1.63 -33.25
CA ARG A 195 1.07 -1.06 -32.47
C ARG A 195 1.34 -1.08 -30.97
N TYR A 196 2.45 -1.67 -30.52
CA TYR A 196 2.70 -1.88 -29.09
C TYR A 196 2.70 -0.56 -28.29
N THR A 197 3.45 0.43 -28.77
CA THR A 197 3.63 1.68 -28.01
C THR A 197 2.34 2.49 -27.91
N THR A 198 1.54 2.53 -28.97
CA THR A 198 0.33 3.35 -29.07
C THR A 198 -0.89 2.64 -28.52
N GLU A 199 -1.15 1.40 -28.94
CA GLU A 199 -2.37 0.66 -28.60
C GLU A 199 -2.27 -0.07 -27.26
N VAL A 200 -1.10 -0.64 -26.91
CA VAL A 200 -0.93 -1.44 -25.68
C VAL A 200 -0.36 -0.61 -24.54
N ARG A 201 0.85 -0.08 -24.73
CA ARG A 201 1.57 0.68 -23.68
C ARG A 201 0.90 2.02 -23.39
N GLY A 202 0.55 2.78 -24.43
CA GLY A 202 -0.11 4.09 -24.30
C GLY A 202 -1.48 4.01 -23.66
N ASN A 203 -2.22 2.92 -23.87
CA ASN A 203 -3.53 2.69 -23.25
C ASN A 203 -3.46 1.81 -22.00
N HIS A 204 -2.26 1.47 -21.51
CA HIS A 204 -2.09 0.65 -20.31
C HIS A 204 -2.86 -0.69 -20.33
N LEU A 205 -2.94 -1.36 -21.49
CA LEU A 205 -3.67 -2.63 -21.62
C LEU A 205 -2.89 -3.76 -20.93
N SER A 206 -3.52 -4.40 -19.95
CA SER A 206 -2.99 -5.63 -19.34
C SER A 206 -3.27 -6.85 -20.21
N LEU A 207 -2.60 -7.97 -19.90
CA LEU A 207 -2.88 -9.24 -20.55
C LEU A 207 -4.34 -9.67 -20.37
N LEU A 208 -4.91 -9.40 -19.19
CA LEU A 208 -6.33 -9.66 -18.90
C LEU A 208 -7.25 -8.82 -19.79
N ASP A 209 -6.96 -7.52 -19.94
CA ASP A 209 -7.77 -6.64 -20.79
C ASP A 209 -7.76 -7.11 -22.25
N ILE A 210 -6.61 -7.59 -22.73
CA ILE A 210 -6.47 -8.14 -24.09
C ILE A 210 -7.26 -9.45 -24.21
N LEU A 211 -7.18 -10.34 -23.23
CA LEU A 211 -7.94 -11.59 -23.25
C LEU A 211 -9.46 -11.38 -23.21
N GLU A 212 -9.94 -10.33 -22.54
CA GLU A 212 -11.36 -9.99 -22.50
C GLU A 212 -11.85 -9.21 -23.73
N SER A 213 -10.99 -8.37 -24.32
CA SER A 213 -11.40 -7.44 -25.40
C SER A 213 -11.34 -8.07 -26.78
N TYR A 214 -10.57 -9.15 -26.96
CA TYR A 214 -10.36 -9.78 -28.25
C TYR A 214 -10.91 -11.21 -28.24
N SER A 215 -11.34 -11.68 -29.41
CA SER A 215 -11.70 -13.09 -29.63
C SER A 215 -10.42 -13.94 -29.69
N VAL A 216 -9.64 -13.93 -28.62
CA VAL A 216 -8.44 -14.74 -28.51
C VAL A 216 -8.79 -16.18 -28.15
N PRO A 217 -7.93 -17.14 -28.53
CA PRO A 217 -8.13 -18.55 -28.23
C PRO A 217 -8.35 -18.77 -26.74
N SER A 218 -9.15 -19.79 -26.42
CA SER A 218 -9.17 -20.35 -25.07
C SER A 218 -7.77 -20.83 -24.71
N ILE A 219 -7.04 -20.05 -23.91
CA ILE A 219 -5.77 -20.47 -23.31
C ILE A 219 -6.06 -21.16 -21.98
N GLU A 220 -5.20 -22.08 -21.60
CA GLU A 220 -5.26 -22.67 -20.26
C GLU A 220 -4.81 -21.64 -19.22
N ILE A 221 -5.43 -21.69 -18.04
CA ILE A 221 -5.06 -20.80 -16.92
C ILE A 221 -3.59 -20.94 -16.52
N GLN A 222 -3.01 -22.14 -16.67
CA GLN A 222 -1.58 -22.37 -16.46
C GLN A 222 -0.73 -21.43 -17.32
N HIS A 223 -1.04 -21.34 -18.62
CA HIS A 223 -0.30 -20.52 -19.57
C HIS A 223 -0.46 -19.03 -19.24
N TYR A 224 -1.67 -18.62 -18.84
CA TYR A 224 -1.91 -17.26 -18.36
C TYR A 224 -1.04 -16.91 -17.15
N ILE A 225 -1.06 -17.74 -16.10
CA ILE A 225 -0.29 -17.51 -14.87
C ILE A 225 1.22 -17.46 -15.16
N GLN A 226 1.73 -18.32 -16.05
CA GLN A 226 3.14 -18.36 -16.42
C GLN A 226 3.63 -17.09 -17.14
N MET A 227 2.75 -16.35 -17.82
CA MET A 227 3.08 -15.09 -18.47
C MET A 227 3.08 -13.90 -17.50
N LEU A 228 2.49 -14.04 -16.31
CA LEU A 228 2.40 -12.95 -15.34
C LEU A 228 3.67 -12.86 -14.50
N PRO A 229 4.23 -11.66 -14.30
CA PRO A 229 5.32 -11.49 -13.35
C PRO A 229 4.80 -11.61 -11.91
N PRO A 230 5.70 -11.92 -10.94
CA PRO A 230 5.35 -11.93 -9.53
C PRO A 230 4.84 -10.58 -9.04
N LEU A 231 3.92 -10.61 -8.07
CA LEU A 231 3.45 -9.42 -7.37
C LEU A 231 4.60 -8.76 -6.62
N ARG A 232 4.86 -7.48 -6.89
CA ARG A 232 6.02 -6.76 -6.36
C ARG A 232 5.67 -5.88 -5.14
N PRO A 233 6.56 -5.77 -4.14
CA PRO A 233 6.44 -4.74 -3.12
C PRO A 233 6.56 -3.34 -3.73
N ARG A 234 5.78 -2.38 -3.21
CA ARG A 234 5.88 -0.94 -3.56
C ARG A 234 6.44 -0.18 -2.36
N GLN A 235 7.43 0.65 -2.61
CA GLN A 235 8.10 1.44 -1.59
C GLN A 235 7.32 2.73 -1.32
N TYR A 236 7.16 3.06 -0.04
CA TYR A 236 6.59 4.32 0.42
C TYR A 236 7.50 4.91 1.48
N THR A 237 7.85 6.19 1.35
CA THR A 237 8.63 6.91 2.36
C THR A 237 7.80 7.07 3.63
N ILE A 238 8.40 6.72 4.76
CA ILE A 238 7.78 6.83 6.08
C ILE A 238 7.63 8.31 6.41
N SER A 239 6.42 8.69 6.85
CA SER A 239 6.02 10.07 7.12
C SER A 239 5.92 10.44 8.60
N SER A 240 6.46 9.60 9.48
CA SER A 240 6.51 9.83 10.93
C SER A 240 7.92 9.67 11.51
N SER A 241 8.19 10.33 12.63
CA SER A 241 9.37 10.02 13.46
C SER A 241 9.08 8.83 14.39
N PRO A 242 10.00 7.85 14.50
CA PRO A 242 9.87 6.72 15.43
C PRO A 242 9.99 7.14 16.89
N ARG A 243 10.51 8.35 17.17
CA ARG A 243 10.65 8.88 18.53
C ARG A 243 9.38 9.53 19.05
N LEU A 244 8.50 9.93 18.14
CA LEU A 244 7.19 10.46 18.53
C LEU A 244 6.30 9.32 19.05
N ASN A 245 6.19 8.23 18.27
CA ASN A 245 5.47 7.02 18.65
C ASN A 245 6.32 5.78 18.32
N ARG A 246 6.87 5.12 19.34
CA ARG A 246 7.64 3.88 19.16
C ARG A 246 6.73 2.75 18.66
N GLY A 247 7.25 1.92 17.76
CA GLY A 247 6.49 0.80 17.18
C GLY A 247 5.41 1.22 16.19
N GLN A 248 5.32 2.51 15.83
CA GLN A 248 4.36 3.01 14.86
C GLN A 248 5.07 3.71 13.70
N ALA A 249 4.50 3.56 12.50
CA ALA A 249 4.91 4.31 11.34
C ALA A 249 3.69 4.82 10.57
N SER A 250 3.82 6.00 9.95
CA SER A 250 2.81 6.50 9.02
C SER A 250 3.32 6.57 7.59
N LEU A 251 2.41 6.44 6.62
CA LEU A 251 2.67 6.64 5.19
C LEU A 251 1.76 7.75 4.66
N THR A 252 2.27 8.51 3.69
CA THR A 252 1.47 9.48 2.91
C THR A 252 1.38 8.99 1.48
N VAL A 253 0.21 8.48 1.09
CA VAL A 253 0.02 7.73 -0.17
C VAL A 253 -0.84 8.54 -1.13
N SER A 254 -0.33 8.79 -2.34
CA SER A 254 -1.18 9.26 -3.45
C SER A 254 -1.89 8.07 -4.08
N VAL A 255 -3.22 8.07 -4.07
CA VAL A 255 -4.04 7.01 -4.65
C VAL A 255 -4.07 7.21 -6.16
N MET A 256 -3.64 6.18 -6.89
CA MET A 256 -3.54 6.24 -8.35
C MET A 256 -4.81 5.64 -8.94
N GLU A 257 -5.68 6.48 -9.47
CA GLU A 257 -6.93 6.06 -10.10
C GLU A 257 -6.79 6.04 -11.62
N ARG A 258 -7.83 5.53 -12.30
CA ARG A 258 -7.86 5.47 -13.77
C ARG A 258 -7.61 6.84 -14.41
N ALA A 259 -8.15 7.91 -13.82
CA ALA A 259 -7.97 9.26 -14.34
C ALA A 259 -6.49 9.70 -14.33
N ASP A 260 -5.68 9.16 -13.43
CA ASP A 260 -4.24 9.47 -13.32
C ASP A 260 -3.39 8.59 -14.24
N ILE A 261 -3.80 7.34 -14.46
CA ILE A 261 -3.01 6.34 -15.23
C ILE A 261 -3.40 6.34 -16.72
N GLY A 262 -4.68 6.51 -17.03
CA GLY A 262 -5.25 6.21 -18.35
C GLY A 262 -5.58 4.72 -18.53
N GLY A 263 -6.26 4.40 -19.64
CA GLY A 263 -6.56 3.02 -20.03
C GLY A 263 -7.97 2.50 -19.67
N PRO A 264 -8.16 1.18 -19.56
CA PRO A 264 -9.47 0.54 -19.32
C PRO A 264 -10.13 0.96 -18.01
N ARG A 265 -11.44 0.71 -17.89
CA ARG A 265 -12.26 1.09 -16.71
C ARG A 265 -11.67 0.67 -15.37
N ASN A 266 -10.96 -0.46 -15.32
CA ASN A 266 -10.43 -1.06 -14.10
C ASN A 266 -8.93 -0.79 -13.88
N CYS A 267 -8.33 0.13 -14.66
CA CYS A 267 -6.92 0.49 -14.52
C CYS A 267 -6.74 1.37 -13.27
N ALA A 268 -6.17 0.81 -12.21
CA ALA A 268 -5.90 1.51 -10.95
C ALA A 268 -4.60 0.98 -10.33
N GLY A 269 -3.91 1.82 -9.56
CA GLY A 269 -2.66 1.43 -8.91
C GLY A 269 -2.92 0.39 -7.81
N VAL A 270 -2.34 -0.80 -7.95
CA VAL A 270 -2.60 -1.94 -7.04
C VAL A 270 -2.28 -1.59 -5.59
N ALA A 271 -1.06 -1.13 -5.31
CA ALA A 271 -0.61 -0.89 -3.94
C ALA A 271 -1.28 0.33 -3.27
N SER A 272 -1.49 1.41 -4.02
CA SER A 272 -2.09 2.62 -3.45
C SER A 272 -3.59 2.46 -3.18
N ASN A 273 -4.32 1.75 -4.04
CA ASN A 273 -5.73 1.41 -3.77
C ASN A 273 -5.87 0.33 -2.68
N TYR A 274 -4.94 -0.62 -2.61
CA TYR A 274 -4.87 -1.58 -1.51
C TYR A 274 -4.73 -0.85 -0.16
N LEU A 275 -3.77 0.06 -0.03
CA LEU A 275 -3.58 0.84 1.19
C LEU A 275 -4.79 1.74 1.51
N ALA A 276 -5.38 2.38 0.49
CA ALA A 276 -6.53 3.27 0.67
C ALA A 276 -7.85 2.55 1.01
N SER A 277 -7.93 1.24 0.76
CA SER A 277 -9.10 0.40 1.07
C SER A 277 -8.97 -0.36 2.39
N CYS A 278 -7.80 -0.31 3.04
CA CYS A 278 -7.60 -0.92 4.34
C CYS A 278 -8.45 -0.25 5.43
N THR A 279 -8.93 -1.06 6.36
CA THR A 279 -9.60 -0.62 7.60
C THR A 279 -8.70 -0.88 8.81
N PRO A 280 -8.97 -0.25 9.97
CA PRO A 280 -8.32 -0.63 11.22
C PRO A 280 -8.37 -2.16 11.44
N GLY A 281 -7.26 -2.75 11.85
CA GLY A 281 -7.08 -4.20 11.99
C GLY A 281 -6.64 -4.93 10.72
N SER A 282 -6.57 -4.26 9.56
CA SER A 282 -6.05 -4.89 8.33
C SER A 282 -4.58 -5.30 8.51
N ILE A 283 -4.22 -6.47 7.98
CA ILE A 283 -2.88 -7.05 8.12
C ILE A 283 -2.10 -6.84 6.82
N LEU A 284 -0.98 -6.13 6.89
CA LEU A 284 -0.12 -5.85 5.73
C LEU A 284 1.16 -6.67 5.79
N ARG A 285 1.67 -7.01 4.60
CA ARG A 285 3.02 -7.57 4.43
C ARG A 285 3.99 -6.45 4.11
N VAL A 286 4.98 -6.27 4.97
CA VAL A 286 5.90 -5.13 4.91
C VAL A 286 7.35 -5.58 5.04
N SER A 287 8.26 -4.75 4.54
CA SER A 287 9.68 -4.88 4.86
C SER A 287 10.34 -3.51 4.84
N LEU A 288 11.32 -3.30 5.74
CA LEU A 288 12.04 -2.04 5.82
C LEU A 288 13.01 -1.89 4.64
N ARG A 289 13.16 -0.67 4.14
CA ARG A 289 14.18 -0.28 3.17
C ARG A 289 14.82 1.01 3.65
N HIS A 290 16.12 0.96 3.89
CA HIS A 290 16.83 2.12 4.36
C HIS A 290 16.97 3.18 3.26
N ALA A 291 16.78 4.44 3.63
CA ALA A 291 17.06 5.57 2.76
C ALA A 291 18.55 5.66 2.41
N ASN A 292 18.85 6.40 1.35
CA ASN A 292 20.22 6.86 1.08
C ASN A 292 20.79 7.56 2.34
N PRO A 293 22.02 7.24 2.79
CA PRO A 293 22.68 7.93 3.89
C PRO A 293 22.69 9.46 3.78
N ASP A 294 22.73 10.00 2.56
CA ASP A 294 22.68 11.46 2.33
C ASP A 294 21.29 12.05 2.60
N PHE A 295 20.23 11.23 2.52
CA PHE A 295 18.85 11.61 2.81
C PHE A 295 18.52 11.39 4.30
N ARG A 296 19.31 12.02 5.16
CA ARG A 296 19.14 12.00 6.62
C ARG A 296 19.22 13.38 7.21
N LEU A 297 18.45 13.60 8.28
CA LEU A 297 18.65 14.76 9.12
C LEU A 297 20.11 14.81 9.62
N PRO A 298 20.72 16.00 9.69
CA PRO A 298 21.99 16.18 10.39
C PRO A 298 21.93 15.62 11.83
N ASP A 299 23.08 15.16 12.31
CA ASP A 299 23.25 14.71 13.68
C ASP A 299 22.89 15.82 14.67
N GLU A 300 22.49 15.45 15.89
CA GLU A 300 22.04 16.41 16.91
C GLU A 300 23.12 17.39 17.35
N SER A 301 24.38 16.98 17.28
CA SER A 301 25.54 17.84 17.56
C SER A 301 25.86 18.81 16.43
N CYS A 302 25.16 18.71 15.29
CA CYS A 302 25.45 19.46 14.09
C CYS A 302 24.56 20.71 14.00
N SER A 303 25.18 21.86 13.77
CA SER A 303 24.48 23.14 13.60
C SER A 303 24.10 23.45 12.14
N HIS A 304 24.24 22.49 11.22
CA HIS A 304 23.89 22.71 9.81
C HIS A 304 22.38 22.93 9.67
N PRO A 305 21.95 24.06 9.08
CA PRO A 305 20.55 24.26 8.75
C PRO A 305 20.05 23.27 7.71
N ILE A 306 18.73 23.18 7.55
CA ILE A 306 18.13 22.32 6.51
C ILE A 306 17.15 23.11 5.63
N ILE A 307 17.14 22.78 4.34
CA ILE A 307 16.18 23.29 3.36
C ILE A 307 15.47 22.09 2.77
N MET A 308 14.17 21.97 3.00
CA MET A 308 13.32 20.88 2.54
C MET A 308 12.40 21.41 1.45
N VAL A 309 12.31 20.71 0.32
CA VAL A 309 11.49 21.11 -0.82
C VAL A 309 10.62 19.94 -1.28
N ALA A 310 9.31 20.10 -1.15
CA ALA A 310 8.31 19.07 -1.46
C ALA A 310 7.15 19.58 -2.30
N ALA A 311 6.53 18.65 -3.04
CA ALA A 311 5.21 18.87 -3.62
C ALA A 311 4.35 17.62 -3.47
N GLY A 312 3.06 17.80 -3.15
CA GLY A 312 2.10 16.71 -2.97
C GLY A 312 2.56 15.68 -1.92
N SER A 313 2.51 14.39 -2.25
CA SER A 313 2.96 13.30 -1.36
C SER A 313 4.46 13.36 -1.02
N GLY A 314 5.25 14.16 -1.76
CA GLY A 314 6.65 14.51 -1.46
C GLY A 314 6.88 15.05 -0.05
N ILE A 315 5.82 15.50 0.63
CA ILE A 315 5.89 15.97 2.03
C ILE A 315 6.23 14.86 3.03
N ALA A 316 6.04 13.58 2.65
CA ALA A 316 6.18 12.43 3.55
C ALA A 316 7.47 12.47 4.40
N PRO A 317 8.69 12.45 3.82
CA PRO A 317 9.91 12.49 4.62
C PRO A 317 10.04 13.74 5.49
N PHE A 318 9.54 14.89 5.01
CA PHE A 318 9.70 16.16 5.71
C PHE A 318 8.77 16.28 6.90
N ARG A 319 7.58 15.66 6.84
CA ARG A 319 6.75 15.47 8.03
C ARG A 319 7.52 14.68 9.10
N ALA A 320 8.17 13.57 8.72
CA ALA A 320 8.99 12.80 9.66
C ALA A 320 10.16 13.63 10.22
N PHE A 321 10.81 14.45 9.39
CA PHE A 321 11.92 15.32 9.81
C PHE A 321 11.46 16.41 10.77
N VAL A 322 10.33 17.06 10.50
CA VAL A 322 9.76 18.10 11.38
C VAL A 322 9.33 17.48 12.72
N GLN A 323 8.72 16.30 12.72
CA GLN A 323 8.39 15.58 13.96
C GLN A 323 9.64 15.22 14.77
N GLU A 324 10.68 14.70 14.13
CA GLU A 324 11.96 14.38 14.78
C GLU A 324 12.57 15.64 15.42
N ARG A 325 12.53 16.78 14.71
CA ARG A 325 13.01 18.06 15.24
C ARG A 325 12.19 18.56 16.42
N SER A 326 10.86 18.40 16.39
CA SER A 326 10.00 18.75 17.53
C SER A 326 10.36 17.93 18.77
N VAL A 327 10.65 16.63 18.62
CA VAL A 327 11.13 15.79 19.73
C VAL A 327 12.46 16.30 20.26
N ARG A 328 13.45 16.57 19.39
CA ARG A 328 14.75 17.14 19.77
C ARG A 328 14.61 18.46 20.56
N GLN A 329 13.71 19.34 20.12
CA GLN A 329 13.43 20.60 20.82
C GLN A 329 12.88 20.37 22.23
N LYS A 330 11.95 19.43 22.39
CA LYS A 330 11.38 19.06 23.70
C LYS A 330 12.41 18.47 24.66
N GLU A 331 13.46 17.87 24.13
CA GLU A 331 14.60 17.37 24.90
C GLU A 331 15.65 18.46 25.22
N GLY A 332 15.39 19.71 24.82
CA GLY A 332 16.28 20.85 25.10
C GLY A 332 17.38 21.07 24.07
N ILE A 333 17.34 20.38 22.92
CA ILE A 333 18.31 20.60 21.84
C ILE A 333 17.97 21.91 21.11
N ILE A 334 18.96 22.79 20.99
CA ILE A 334 18.84 24.03 20.21
C ILE A 334 18.80 23.66 18.73
N LEU A 335 17.67 23.90 18.08
CA LEU A 335 17.48 23.54 16.69
C LEU A 335 18.19 24.53 15.75
N PRO A 336 19.03 24.07 14.80
CA PRO A 336 19.47 24.92 13.70
C PRO A 336 18.27 25.27 12.79
N PRO A 337 18.32 26.36 12.02
CA PRO A 337 17.22 26.77 11.16
C PRO A 337 16.75 25.67 10.20
N ALA A 338 15.45 25.61 9.95
CA ALA A 338 14.86 24.67 8.99
C ALA A 338 13.79 25.36 8.15
N PHE A 339 13.93 25.32 6.83
CA PHE A 339 12.91 25.80 5.90
C PHE A 339 12.22 24.64 5.20
N LEU A 340 10.91 24.74 5.02
CA LEU A 340 10.10 23.80 4.26
C LEU A 340 9.31 24.54 3.18
N PHE A 341 9.68 24.32 1.92
CA PHE A 341 8.96 24.78 0.75
C PHE A 341 8.00 23.67 0.29
N PHE A 342 6.69 23.91 0.38
CA PHE A 342 5.67 22.94 0.07
C PHE A 342 4.73 23.42 -1.05
N GLY A 343 4.59 22.61 -2.10
CA GLY A 343 3.71 22.88 -3.23
C GLY A 343 2.46 22.00 -3.25
N CYS A 344 1.29 22.61 -3.42
CA CYS A 344 0.01 21.94 -3.61
C CYS A 344 -0.89 22.71 -4.60
N ARG A 345 -2.14 22.27 -4.80
CA ARG A 345 -3.08 22.93 -5.74
C ARG A 345 -3.67 24.18 -5.09
N ARG A 346 -4.31 24.01 -3.93
CA ARG A 346 -4.92 25.05 -3.11
C ARG A 346 -4.89 24.64 -1.64
N ALA A 347 -4.94 25.65 -0.77
CA ALA A 347 -5.06 25.52 0.67
C ALA A 347 -6.16 24.54 1.13
N ASP A 348 -7.35 24.63 0.53
CA ASP A 348 -8.55 23.89 0.90
C ASP A 348 -8.68 22.53 0.20
N LEU A 349 -7.82 22.22 -0.78
CA LEU A 349 -7.91 20.99 -1.57
C LEU A 349 -6.92 19.93 -1.12
N ASP A 350 -5.63 20.29 -1.01
CA ASP A 350 -4.55 19.33 -0.78
C ASP A 350 -3.32 19.91 -0.06
N ASP A 351 -3.51 20.87 0.84
CA ASP A 351 -2.50 21.30 1.81
C ASP A 351 -2.36 20.27 2.93
N LEU A 352 -1.59 19.21 2.64
CA LEU A 352 -1.47 18.03 3.48
C LEU A 352 -0.89 18.38 4.86
N TYR A 353 -1.55 17.89 5.92
CA TYR A 353 -1.11 18.06 7.32
C TYR A 353 -1.02 19.53 7.76
N ARG A 354 -1.88 20.40 7.22
CA ARG A 354 -1.85 21.83 7.49
C ARG A 354 -1.82 22.17 8.98
N GLU A 355 -2.77 21.67 9.77
CA GLU A 355 -2.86 22.03 11.20
C GLU A 355 -1.63 21.58 11.98
N GLU A 356 -1.10 20.40 11.66
CA GLU A 356 0.11 19.85 12.27
C GLU A 356 1.35 20.70 11.91
N LEU A 357 1.51 21.06 10.64
CA LEU A 357 2.65 21.87 10.19
C LEU A 357 2.58 23.30 10.74
N ASP A 358 1.41 23.93 10.75
CA ASP A 358 1.22 25.28 11.29
C ASP A 358 1.58 25.31 12.80
N ALA A 359 1.16 24.30 13.57
CA ALA A 359 1.53 24.18 14.97
C ALA A 359 3.05 24.03 15.18
N PHE A 360 3.76 23.32 14.30
CA PHE A 360 5.22 23.22 14.35
C PHE A 360 5.92 24.52 13.95
N GLU A 361 5.34 25.30 13.04
CA GLU A 361 5.85 26.64 12.71
C GLU A 361 5.72 27.61 13.87
N GLU A 362 4.57 27.63 14.54
CA GLU A 362 4.34 28.45 15.74
C GLU A 362 5.31 28.10 16.89
N GLN A 363 5.70 26.83 17.00
CA GLN A 363 6.70 26.35 17.96
C GLN A 363 8.15 26.66 17.55
N GLY A 364 8.37 27.23 16.36
CA GLY A 364 9.71 27.52 15.83
C GLY A 364 10.50 26.29 15.39
N VAL A 365 9.84 25.14 15.19
CA VAL A 365 10.49 23.88 14.75
C VAL A 365 10.95 23.99 13.28
N VAL A 366 10.18 24.72 12.47
CA VAL A 366 10.37 24.90 11.02
C VAL A 366 9.78 26.25 10.59
N THR A 367 10.28 26.84 9.51
CA THR A 367 9.60 27.92 8.78
C THR A 367 9.00 27.39 7.48
N LEU A 368 7.73 27.66 7.23
CA LEU A 368 6.96 27.14 6.13
C LEU A 368 6.81 28.15 4.98
N PHE A 369 6.87 27.65 3.75
CA PHE A 369 6.59 28.42 2.54
C PHE A 369 5.68 27.60 1.64
N ARG A 370 4.47 28.09 1.33
CA ARG A 370 3.46 27.36 0.57
C ARG A 370 3.23 27.93 -0.83
N ALA A 371 3.25 27.08 -1.85
CA ALA A 371 2.96 27.42 -3.25
C ALA A 371 1.65 26.77 -3.70
N PHE A 372 0.72 27.57 -4.20
CA PHE A 372 -0.58 27.10 -4.67
C PHE A 372 -0.68 27.20 -6.20
N SER A 373 -0.58 26.05 -6.87
CA SER A 373 -0.58 25.99 -8.34
C SER A 373 -1.90 26.39 -9.00
N ARG A 374 -3.00 26.47 -8.23
CA ARG A 374 -4.35 26.86 -8.67
C ARG A 374 -4.93 28.05 -7.89
N ALA A 375 -4.15 28.67 -7.01
CA ALA A 375 -4.53 29.88 -6.26
C ALA A 375 -3.30 30.78 -6.03
N GLN A 376 -2.66 31.23 -7.12
CA GLN A 376 -1.38 31.97 -7.02
C GLN A 376 -1.50 33.26 -6.21
N SER A 377 -2.67 33.90 -6.20
CA SER A 377 -2.93 35.09 -5.38
C SER A 377 -2.73 34.83 -3.88
N GLU A 378 -2.95 33.60 -3.42
CA GLU A 378 -2.76 33.17 -2.02
C GLU A 378 -1.33 32.69 -1.75
N SER A 379 -0.46 32.64 -2.76
CA SER A 379 0.94 32.24 -2.65
C SER A 379 1.89 33.27 -3.29
N HIS A 380 1.62 34.56 -3.10
CA HIS A 380 2.47 35.67 -3.58
C HIS A 380 2.74 35.66 -5.10
N GLY A 381 1.78 35.17 -5.89
CA GLY A 381 1.95 34.97 -7.34
C GLY A 381 2.77 33.74 -7.73
N CYS A 382 3.31 33.00 -6.77
CA CYS A 382 4.14 31.81 -7.00
C CYS A 382 3.25 30.60 -7.29
N LYS A 383 3.44 29.97 -8.45
CA LYS A 383 2.66 28.81 -8.87
C LYS A 383 3.27 27.51 -8.35
N TYR A 384 4.59 27.44 -8.25
CA TYR A 384 5.33 26.25 -7.85
C TYR A 384 6.43 26.57 -6.85
N VAL A 385 6.98 25.53 -6.22
CA VAL A 385 8.04 25.67 -5.19
C VAL A 385 9.31 26.34 -5.72
N GLN A 386 9.65 26.16 -6.99
CA GLN A 386 10.79 26.87 -7.60
C GLN A 386 10.58 28.39 -7.69
N ASP A 387 9.32 28.84 -7.82
CA ASP A 387 9.01 30.27 -7.82
C ASP A 387 9.22 30.85 -6.42
N LEU A 388 8.78 30.12 -5.38
CA LEU A 388 9.03 30.49 -3.98
C LEU A 388 10.51 30.49 -3.61
N LEU A 389 11.26 29.47 -4.04
CA LEU A 389 12.71 29.42 -3.83
C LEU A 389 13.39 30.64 -4.45
N TRP A 390 12.94 31.08 -5.63
CA TRP A 390 13.46 32.28 -6.25
C TRP A 390 13.05 33.56 -5.51
N MET A 391 11.81 33.65 -5.05
CA MET A 391 11.32 34.77 -4.25
C MET A 391 12.15 34.91 -2.96
N GLU A 392 12.35 33.80 -2.25
CA GLU A 392 13.09 33.70 -0.98
C GLU A 392 14.60 33.50 -1.15
N ARG A 393 15.13 33.72 -2.35
CA ARG A 393 16.54 33.45 -2.72
C ARG A 393 17.57 34.04 -1.76
N VAL A 394 17.28 35.19 -1.14
CA VAL A 394 18.18 35.82 -0.17
C VAL A 394 18.32 34.94 1.07
N ARG A 395 17.19 34.50 1.66
CA ARG A 395 17.19 33.62 2.84
C ARG A 395 17.78 32.25 2.51
N VAL A 396 17.45 31.69 1.34
CA VAL A 396 18.02 30.44 0.84
C VAL A 396 19.54 30.54 0.72
N LYS A 397 20.05 31.62 0.12
CA LYS A 397 21.49 31.87 -0.02
C LYS A 397 22.18 32.08 1.34
N THR A 398 21.52 32.72 2.30
CA THR A 398 22.02 32.86 3.67
C THR A 398 22.19 31.50 4.34
N LEU A 399 21.18 30.64 4.30
CA LEU A 399 21.28 29.28 4.86
C LEU A 399 22.33 28.45 4.14
N TRP A 400 22.43 28.55 2.81
CA TRP A 400 23.47 27.88 2.06
C TRP A 400 24.89 28.29 2.53
N GLY A 401 25.10 29.58 2.80
CA GLY A 401 26.36 30.07 3.36
C GLY A 401 26.69 29.55 4.76
N GLN A 402 25.72 28.92 5.44
CA GLN A 402 25.86 28.24 6.74
C GLN A 402 25.96 26.71 6.59
N ASP A 403 26.33 26.23 5.40
CA ASP A 403 26.48 24.80 5.06
C ASP A 403 25.16 24.02 5.20
N ALA A 404 24.04 24.65 4.81
CA ALA A 404 22.74 24.01 4.89
C ALA A 404 22.62 22.78 3.98
N LYS A 405 22.02 21.70 4.51
CA LYS A 405 21.66 20.53 3.70
C LYS A 405 20.34 20.74 2.97
N VAL A 406 20.31 20.43 1.68
CA VAL A 406 19.11 20.56 0.85
C VAL A 406 18.52 19.18 0.56
N PHE A 407 17.23 19.03 0.82
CA PHE A 407 16.48 17.83 0.55
C PHE A 407 15.33 18.13 -0.41
N VAL A 408 15.20 17.31 -1.46
CA VAL A 408 14.14 17.48 -2.46
C VAL A 408 13.38 16.18 -2.63
N CYS A 409 12.05 16.23 -2.49
CA CYS A 409 11.20 15.06 -2.62
C CYS A 409 9.89 15.34 -3.37
N GLY A 410 9.63 14.59 -4.43
CA GLY A 410 8.43 14.72 -5.27
C GLY A 410 8.71 14.25 -6.70
N SER A 411 7.98 14.79 -7.69
CA SER A 411 8.11 14.36 -9.08
C SER A 411 9.46 14.73 -9.70
N VAL A 412 9.90 13.94 -10.67
CA VAL A 412 11.16 14.16 -11.41
C VAL A 412 11.22 15.58 -11.99
N ARG A 413 10.13 16.02 -12.64
CA ARG A 413 10.04 17.38 -13.22
C ARG A 413 10.18 18.49 -12.17
N MET A 414 9.64 18.29 -10.97
CA MET A 414 9.77 19.26 -9.88
C MET A 414 11.22 19.30 -9.40
N ASN A 415 11.83 18.13 -9.23
CA ASN A 415 13.22 18.02 -8.81
C ASN A 415 14.19 18.72 -9.79
N GLU A 416 14.04 18.51 -11.10
CA GLU A 416 14.84 19.20 -12.12
C GLU A 416 14.69 20.74 -12.05
N GLY A 417 13.46 21.22 -11.86
CA GLY A 417 13.19 22.65 -11.70
C GLY A 417 13.82 23.24 -10.43
N VAL A 418 13.79 22.49 -9.32
CA VAL A 418 14.42 22.89 -8.05
C VAL A 418 15.94 22.90 -8.16
N LYS A 419 16.56 21.90 -8.80
CA LYS A 419 18.00 21.90 -9.07
C LYS A 419 18.44 23.11 -9.88
N ALA A 420 17.71 23.43 -10.94
CA ALA A 420 18.03 24.57 -11.79
C ALA A 420 17.94 25.89 -11.01
N ILE A 421 16.90 26.06 -10.18
CA ILE A 421 16.74 27.31 -9.42
C ILE A 421 17.76 27.43 -8.30
N ILE A 422 18.05 26.35 -7.56
CA ILE A 422 19.06 26.36 -6.50
C ILE A 422 20.42 26.69 -7.10
N SER A 423 20.81 26.01 -8.19
CA SER A 423 22.07 26.30 -8.89
C SER A 423 22.20 27.78 -9.22
N LYS A 424 21.12 28.41 -9.73
CA LYS A 424 21.08 29.84 -10.03
C LYS A 424 21.18 30.75 -8.79
N ILE A 425 20.71 30.31 -7.63
CA ILE A 425 20.78 31.07 -6.37
C ILE A 425 22.21 31.06 -5.81
N VAL A 426 22.90 29.91 -5.86
CA VAL A 426 24.20 29.72 -5.20
C VAL A 426 25.43 29.91 -6.08
N SER A 427 25.31 29.80 -7.40
CA SER A 427 26.39 30.17 -8.31
C SER A 427 25.88 30.91 -9.56
N PRO A 428 26.46 32.05 -9.94
CA PRO A 428 26.19 32.68 -11.23
C PRO A 428 26.77 31.86 -12.42
N THR A 429 27.67 30.91 -12.16
CA THR A 429 28.25 30.00 -13.15
C THR A 429 27.99 28.55 -12.68
N PRO A 430 27.06 27.81 -13.30
CA PRO A 430 26.65 26.50 -12.79
C PRO A 430 27.76 25.48 -13.01
N THR A 431 28.38 24.99 -11.94
CA THR A 431 29.12 23.72 -11.98
C THR A 431 28.26 22.65 -11.34
N GLU A 432 27.87 21.64 -12.12
CA GLU A 432 27.03 20.51 -11.68
C GLU A 432 27.59 19.78 -10.45
N GLU A 433 28.91 19.83 -10.23
CA GLU A 433 29.60 19.21 -9.11
C GLU A 433 29.24 19.80 -7.73
N LEU A 434 28.98 21.11 -7.63
CA LEU A 434 28.61 21.76 -6.37
C LEU A 434 27.17 21.44 -5.95
N ALA A 435 26.25 21.31 -6.91
CA ALA A 435 24.86 20.95 -6.65
C ALA A 435 24.71 19.48 -6.22
N ARG A 436 25.53 18.57 -6.75
CA ARG A 436 25.49 17.13 -6.41
C ARG A 436 25.98 16.81 -4.98
N ARG A 437 26.81 17.66 -4.36
CA ARG A 437 27.31 17.43 -2.99
C ARG A 437 26.31 17.72 -1.88
N TYR A 438 25.28 18.53 -2.15
CA TYR A 438 24.40 19.09 -1.11
C TYR A 438 22.91 18.82 -1.30
N ILE A 439 22.52 18.25 -2.45
CA ILE A 439 21.12 17.92 -2.76
C ILE A 439 20.93 16.41 -2.59
N ALA A 440 20.30 16.02 -1.48
CA ALA A 440 19.86 14.66 -1.26
C ALA A 440 18.45 14.47 -1.85
N GLU A 441 18.27 13.40 -2.61
CA GLU A 441 17.05 13.18 -3.39
C GLU A 441 16.37 11.88 -3.00
N THR A 442 15.04 11.91 -3.10
CA THR A 442 14.22 10.72 -3.01
C THR A 442 13.00 10.90 -3.91
N PHE A 443 12.72 9.90 -4.73
CA PHE A 443 11.57 9.88 -5.62
C PHE A 443 10.39 9.15 -4.94
N ILE A 444 9.18 9.65 -5.15
CA ILE A 444 7.92 9.02 -4.71
C ILE A 444 7.09 8.63 -5.93
#